data_AF-A0A534RQZ7-F1
#
_entry.id   AF-A0A534RQZ7-F1
#
_cell.length_a   1.000
_cell.length_b   1.000
_cell.length_c   1.000
_cell.angle_alpha   90.00
_cell.angle_beta   90.00
_cell.angle_gamma   90.00
#
_symmetry.space_group_name_H-M   'P 1'
#
loop_
_entity.id
_entity.type
_entity.pdbx_description
1 polymer ?
#
loop_
_entity_poly.entity_id
_entity_poly.type
_entity_poly.pdbx_seq_one_letter_code
_entity_poly.pdbx_strand_id
1 'polypeptide(L)'
;MKKLRPLYNLLAVILALSTAGLGRADVKPGDTITKDNLAQAEELLTPSTRWMVERGMPMPIIETKKVLWPQAYREATEKYAAQVKLAADGRDIANYVAGCPFPAIDINDPLAGYRVMWNHEQSPAVIDNAGTTFTAQVMNSQGGSDRTYELAWRRLMWTGRLYADPKPTIAHNPPTRHANLFGPLSLPHDLKGLALLFFHYLPRDTPDDTYVYSPELRKVRPISFANRSDALGGSDFDVDSMYGFNGSIVHWTFRVLAEKEIVAVVHSGKYGD
;
A
#
# COMPACT_ATOMS: atom_id res chain seq x y z
N MET A 1 86.84 -12.32 6.57
CA MET A 1 86.85 -10.97 5.97
C MET A 1 85.69 -10.84 4.99
N LYS A 2 84.91 -9.75 5.11
CA LYS A 2 84.06 -9.05 4.10
C LYS A 2 83.07 -9.89 3.26
N LYS A 3 81.73 -9.76 3.43
CA LYS A 3 80.78 -8.66 3.11
C LYS A 3 80.26 -8.64 1.64
N LEU A 4 78.92 -8.63 1.54
CA LEU A 4 77.97 -8.06 0.53
C LEU A 4 77.44 -8.89 -0.68
N ARG A 5 76.19 -9.40 -0.51
CA ARG A 5 74.89 -9.31 -1.27
C ARG A 5 74.86 -8.76 -2.74
N PRO A 6 73.77 -8.89 -3.58
CA PRO A 6 72.34 -9.29 -3.31
C PRO A 6 71.54 -10.09 -4.42
N LEU A 7 70.26 -10.41 -4.10
CA LEU A 7 69.01 -10.53 -4.91
C LEU A 7 68.96 -11.51 -6.13
N TYR A 8 67.93 -12.36 -6.31
CA TYR A 8 66.49 -12.05 -6.36
C TYR A 8 65.62 -13.22 -5.85
N ASN A 9 64.65 -12.89 -4.97
CA ASN A 9 63.49 -13.72 -4.65
C ASN A 9 62.37 -13.40 -5.66
N LEU A 10 61.78 -14.42 -6.28
CA LEU A 10 60.51 -14.30 -6.99
C LEU A 10 59.46 -15.09 -6.20
N LEU A 11 58.77 -14.40 -5.27
CA LEU A 11 57.58 -14.93 -4.62
C LEU A 11 56.37 -14.52 -5.48
N ALA A 12 55.68 -15.51 -6.05
CA ALA A 12 54.38 -15.30 -6.67
C ALA A 12 53.35 -15.02 -5.56
N VAL A 13 52.89 -13.78 -5.47
CA VAL A 13 51.74 -13.40 -4.63
C VAL A 13 50.49 -13.69 -5.44
N ILE A 14 49.78 -14.76 -5.11
CA ILE A 14 48.40 -14.98 -5.56
C ILE A 14 47.53 -14.03 -4.74
N LEU A 15 47.11 -12.93 -5.34
CA LEU A 15 46.09 -12.05 -4.80
C LEU A 15 44.74 -12.77 -4.95
N ALA A 16 44.27 -13.44 -3.89
CA ALA A 16 42.87 -13.84 -3.81
C ALA A 16 42.04 -12.55 -3.71
N LEU A 17 41.49 -12.10 -4.84
CA LEU A 17 40.37 -11.17 -4.82
C LEU A 17 39.21 -11.91 -4.17
N SER A 18 39.02 -11.69 -2.86
CA SER A 18 37.73 -11.84 -2.24
C SER A 18 36.78 -10.88 -2.95
N THR A 19 35.95 -11.41 -3.84
CA THR A 19 34.68 -10.78 -4.16
C THR A 19 33.92 -10.72 -2.85
N ALA A 20 34.02 -9.60 -2.14
CA ALA A 20 33.05 -9.23 -1.12
C ALA A 20 31.72 -9.13 -1.86
N GLY A 21 30.98 -10.24 -1.91
CA GLY A 21 29.56 -10.19 -2.17
C GLY A 21 28.98 -9.24 -1.13
N LEU A 22 28.29 -8.21 -1.58
CA LEU A 22 27.32 -7.49 -0.75
C LEU A 22 26.51 -8.57 -0.03
N GLY A 23 26.65 -8.64 1.29
CA GLY A 23 26.06 -9.69 2.11
C GLY A 23 24.55 -9.62 1.97
N ARG A 24 23.99 -10.47 1.12
CA ARG A 24 22.55 -10.68 1.00
C ARG A 24 22.08 -11.09 2.39
N ALA A 25 21.12 -10.36 2.96
CA ALA A 25 20.50 -10.72 4.22
C ALA A 25 20.14 -12.23 4.24
N ASP A 26 20.68 -12.94 5.24
CA ASP A 26 20.84 -14.40 5.31
C ASP A 26 19.59 -15.13 5.86
N VAL A 27 18.39 -14.60 5.68
CA VAL A 27 17.19 -15.22 6.23
C VAL A 27 16.74 -16.40 5.38
N LYS A 28 16.45 -17.54 6.02
CA LYS A 28 15.93 -18.75 5.35
C LYS A 28 14.58 -19.18 5.93
N PRO A 29 13.76 -19.92 5.16
CA PRO A 29 12.55 -20.53 5.68
C PRO A 29 12.83 -21.36 6.94
N GLY A 30 12.01 -21.17 7.96
CA GLY A 30 12.16 -21.78 9.29
C GLY A 30 12.86 -20.89 10.31
N ASP A 31 13.56 -19.83 9.90
CA ASP A 31 14.10 -18.84 10.83
C ASP A 31 12.97 -18.06 11.51
N THR A 32 13.25 -17.50 12.68
CA THR A 32 12.38 -16.51 13.32
C THR A 32 13.20 -15.28 13.64
N ILE A 33 12.84 -14.16 13.01
CA ILE A 33 13.47 -12.87 13.29
C ILE A 33 12.80 -12.27 14.52
N THR A 34 13.61 -11.93 15.51
CA THR A 34 13.26 -11.29 16.77
C THR A 34 14.15 -10.06 16.96
N LYS A 35 13.97 -9.37 18.09
CA LYS A 35 14.83 -8.27 18.50
C LYS A 35 16.32 -8.66 18.55
N ASP A 36 16.62 -9.90 18.93
CA ASP A 36 18.00 -10.34 19.22
C ASP A 36 18.81 -10.64 17.95
N ASN A 37 18.15 -10.97 16.85
CA ASN A 37 18.80 -11.32 15.57
C ASN A 37 18.35 -10.45 14.39
N LEU A 38 17.69 -9.32 14.67
CA LEU A 38 17.17 -8.36 13.68
C LEU A 38 18.18 -7.97 12.59
N ALA A 39 19.46 -7.84 12.96
CA ALA A 39 20.54 -7.47 12.04
C ALA A 39 20.66 -8.42 10.84
N GLN A 40 20.27 -9.70 11.00
CA GLN A 40 20.28 -10.69 9.91
C GLN A 40 19.30 -10.34 8.79
N ALA A 41 18.26 -9.56 9.09
CA ALA A 41 17.21 -9.19 8.16
C ALA A 41 17.21 -7.70 7.81
N GLU A 42 18.20 -6.91 8.25
CA GLU A 42 18.15 -5.44 8.17
C GLU A 42 17.86 -4.91 6.76
N GLU A 43 18.49 -5.52 5.75
CA GLU A 43 18.24 -5.15 4.36
C GLU A 43 16.88 -5.61 3.84
N LEU A 44 16.17 -6.52 4.49
CA LEU A 44 14.87 -7.03 4.04
C LEU A 44 13.68 -6.40 4.77
N LEU A 45 13.94 -5.51 5.73
CA LEU A 45 12.91 -4.89 6.55
C LEU A 45 12.54 -3.50 6.04
N THR A 46 11.24 -3.20 6.08
CA THR A 46 10.76 -1.82 6.01
C THR A 46 11.01 -1.12 7.36
N PRO A 47 11.07 0.22 7.40
CA PRO A 47 11.19 0.96 8.67
C PRO A 47 10.11 0.56 9.69
N SER A 48 8.87 0.38 9.23
CA SER A 48 7.75 -0.03 10.08
C SER A 48 7.91 -1.46 10.59
N THR A 49 8.31 -2.41 9.74
CA THR A 49 8.54 -3.80 10.17
C THR A 49 9.67 -3.88 11.18
N ARG A 50 10.78 -3.16 10.94
CA ARG A 50 11.88 -3.05 11.88
C ARG A 50 11.42 -2.54 13.24
N TRP A 51 10.67 -1.43 13.25
CA TRP A 51 10.14 -0.81 14.47
C TRP A 51 9.28 -1.79 15.30
N MET A 52 8.47 -2.64 14.63
CA MET A 52 7.65 -3.65 15.28
C MET A 52 8.49 -4.80 15.87
N VAL A 53 9.49 -5.30 15.14
CA VAL A 53 10.36 -6.39 15.64
C VAL A 53 11.21 -5.92 16.82
N GLU A 54 11.72 -4.68 16.80
CA GLU A 54 12.44 -4.06 17.93
C GLU A 54 11.59 -3.98 19.21
N ARG A 55 10.26 -4.00 19.05
CA ARG A 55 9.25 -4.00 20.14
C ARG A 55 8.69 -5.39 20.46
N GLY A 56 9.33 -6.43 19.94
CA GLY A 56 9.06 -7.81 20.32
C GLY A 56 8.07 -8.54 19.41
N MET A 57 7.73 -8.01 18.23
CA MET A 57 7.01 -8.78 17.22
C MET A 57 7.92 -9.89 16.67
N PRO A 58 7.63 -11.19 16.89
CA PRO A 58 8.35 -12.26 16.22
C PRO A 58 7.92 -12.33 14.75
N MET A 59 8.87 -12.58 13.86
CA MET A 59 8.63 -12.70 12.43
C MET A 59 9.15 -14.06 11.93
N PRO A 60 8.32 -15.11 11.96
CA PRO A 60 8.66 -16.40 11.36
C PRO A 60 8.81 -16.28 9.84
N ILE A 61 9.92 -16.78 9.31
CA ILE A 61 10.22 -16.77 7.89
C ILE A 61 9.71 -18.06 7.27
N ILE A 62 8.94 -17.94 6.20
CA ILE A 62 8.45 -19.07 5.40
C ILE A 62 9.01 -19.00 3.99
N GLU A 63 8.87 -20.10 3.26
CA GLU A 63 9.19 -20.11 1.83
C GLU A 63 8.35 -19.07 1.08
N THR A 64 8.98 -18.39 0.13
CA THR A 64 8.32 -17.42 -0.75
C THR A 64 7.19 -18.09 -1.51
N LYS A 65 5.98 -17.59 -1.31
CA LYS A 65 4.79 -18.05 -2.03
C LYS A 65 4.39 -17.00 -3.04
N LYS A 66 4.14 -17.44 -4.28
CA LYS A 66 3.58 -16.56 -5.31
C LYS A 66 2.14 -16.21 -4.95
N VAL A 67 1.86 -14.92 -4.78
CA VAL A 67 0.48 -14.42 -4.64
C VAL A 67 -0.15 -14.40 -6.04
N LEU A 68 -1.19 -15.21 -6.23
CA LEU A 68 -1.92 -15.27 -7.49
C LEU A 68 -3.04 -14.24 -7.51
N TRP A 69 -3.22 -13.58 -8.65
CA TRP A 69 -4.40 -12.75 -8.86
C TRP A 69 -5.68 -13.60 -8.93
N PRO A 70 -6.82 -13.06 -8.45
CA PRO A 70 -8.12 -13.67 -8.71
C PRO A 70 -8.31 -13.90 -10.21
N GLN A 71 -8.92 -15.02 -10.58
CA GLN A 71 -9.08 -15.43 -11.98
C GLN A 71 -9.73 -14.33 -12.84
N ALA A 72 -10.86 -13.77 -12.39
CA ALA A 72 -11.56 -12.71 -13.13
C ALA A 72 -10.70 -11.46 -13.33
N TYR A 73 -9.88 -11.09 -12.34
CA TYR A 73 -8.96 -9.94 -12.45
C TYR A 73 -7.86 -10.20 -13.48
N ARG A 74 -7.29 -11.41 -13.48
CA ARG A 74 -6.29 -11.82 -14.48
C ARG A 74 -6.88 -11.80 -15.90
N GLU A 75 -8.03 -12.44 -16.11
CA GLU A 75 -8.69 -12.50 -17.42
C GLU A 75 -9.08 -11.09 -17.93
N ALA A 76 -9.56 -10.22 -17.04
CA ALA A 76 -9.84 -8.83 -17.39
C ALA A 76 -8.56 -8.06 -17.76
N THR A 77 -7.47 -8.28 -17.04
CA THR A 77 -6.17 -7.70 -17.35
C THR A 77 -5.68 -8.14 -18.73
N GLU A 78 -5.72 -9.43 -19.03
CA GLU A 78 -5.34 -9.99 -20.33
C GLU A 78 -6.19 -9.41 -21.46
N LYS A 79 -7.49 -9.18 -21.21
CA LYS A 79 -8.42 -8.65 -22.22
C LYS A 79 -8.30 -7.15 -22.46
N TYR A 80 -8.08 -6.35 -21.41
CA TYR A 80 -8.25 -4.89 -21.47
C TYR A 80 -6.98 -4.08 -21.24
N ALA A 81 -5.90 -4.63 -20.67
CA ALA A 81 -4.72 -3.82 -20.33
C ALA A 81 -4.07 -3.17 -21.56
N ALA A 82 -4.05 -3.87 -22.71
CA ALA A 82 -3.36 -3.41 -23.92
C ALA A 82 -3.92 -2.11 -24.53
N GLN A 83 -5.18 -1.74 -24.24
CA GLN A 83 -5.80 -0.51 -24.74
C GLN A 83 -5.61 0.69 -23.81
N VAL A 84 -5.19 0.45 -22.56
CA VAL A 84 -5.04 1.50 -21.55
C VAL A 84 -3.88 2.41 -21.92
N LYS A 85 -4.14 3.71 -21.92
CA LYS A 85 -3.11 4.72 -22.19
C LYS A 85 -2.94 5.61 -20.99
N LEU A 86 -1.69 5.85 -20.60
CA LEU A 86 -1.33 6.87 -19.62
C LEU A 86 -1.22 8.23 -20.32
N ALA A 87 -1.76 9.28 -19.71
CA ALA A 87 -1.55 10.65 -20.17
C ALA A 87 -0.06 11.03 -20.11
N ALA A 88 0.36 12.01 -20.92
CA ALA A 88 1.76 12.42 -21.01
C ALA A 88 2.34 12.94 -19.68
N ASP A 89 1.50 13.47 -18.80
CA ASP A 89 1.88 13.93 -17.45
C ASP A 89 1.63 12.88 -16.36
N GLY A 90 1.19 11.66 -16.73
CA GLY A 90 0.93 10.56 -15.81
C GLY A 90 -0.34 10.67 -14.98
N ARG A 91 -1.04 11.80 -15.02
CA ARG A 91 -2.13 12.13 -14.07
C ARG A 91 -3.52 11.69 -14.52
N ASP A 92 -3.63 11.00 -15.65
CA ASP A 92 -4.89 10.44 -16.12
C ASP A 92 -4.65 9.17 -16.96
N ILE A 93 -5.68 8.33 -17.06
CA ILE A 93 -5.68 7.12 -17.89
C ILE A 93 -6.89 7.09 -18.82
N ALA A 94 -6.67 6.68 -20.07
CA ALA A 94 -7.73 6.51 -21.07
C ALA A 94 -7.96 5.02 -21.36
N ASN A 95 -9.19 4.68 -21.78
CA ASN A 95 -9.63 3.34 -22.18
C ASN A 95 -9.53 2.24 -21.11
N TYR A 96 -9.46 2.63 -19.83
CA TYR A 96 -9.54 1.67 -18.74
C TYR A 96 -10.95 1.06 -18.65
N VAL A 97 -11.03 -0.26 -18.47
CA VAL A 97 -12.29 -1.01 -18.33
C VAL A 97 -12.30 -1.79 -17.02
N ALA A 98 -11.34 -2.69 -16.81
CA ALA A 98 -11.16 -3.46 -15.58
C ALA A 98 -9.79 -4.17 -15.57
N GLY A 99 -9.39 -4.69 -14.40
CA GLY A 99 -8.12 -5.42 -14.22
C GLY A 99 -6.95 -4.50 -13.86
N CYS A 100 -5.74 -4.99 -14.01
CA CYS A 100 -4.53 -4.21 -13.82
C CYS A 100 -4.29 -3.34 -15.06
N PRO A 101 -4.27 -1.99 -14.96
CA PRO A 101 -4.10 -1.14 -16.13
C PRO A 101 -2.72 -1.28 -16.78
N PHE A 102 -1.66 -1.45 -15.98
CA PHE A 102 -0.28 -1.54 -16.47
C PHE A 102 0.44 -2.79 -15.91
N PRO A 103 0.15 -3.99 -16.41
CA PRO A 103 0.69 -5.24 -15.86
C PRO A 103 2.20 -5.44 -16.09
N ALA A 104 2.77 -4.74 -17.08
CA ALA A 104 4.20 -4.69 -17.32
C ALA A 104 4.68 -3.24 -17.17
N ILE A 105 5.65 -3.03 -16.27
CA ILE A 105 6.22 -1.72 -16.00
C ILE A 105 7.73 -1.81 -16.24
N ASP A 106 8.23 -1.01 -17.17
CA ASP A 106 9.67 -0.73 -17.27
C ASP A 106 10.03 0.31 -16.22
N ILE A 107 10.88 -0.07 -15.27
CA ILE A 107 11.28 0.79 -14.15
C ILE A 107 12.10 2.02 -14.60
N ASN A 108 12.67 1.96 -15.80
CA ASN A 108 13.43 3.06 -16.38
C ASN A 108 12.54 4.08 -17.10
N ASP A 109 11.25 3.79 -17.28
CA ASP A 109 10.29 4.76 -17.82
C ASP A 109 10.14 5.93 -16.82
N PRO A 110 10.29 7.19 -17.26
CA PRO A 110 10.09 8.36 -16.40
C PRO A 110 8.70 8.41 -15.71
N LEU A 111 7.70 7.76 -16.29
CA LEU A 111 6.33 7.63 -15.78
C LEU A 111 6.07 6.25 -15.12
N ALA A 112 7.10 5.45 -14.83
CA ALA A 112 6.96 4.17 -14.14
C ALA A 112 6.25 4.34 -12.78
N GLY A 113 6.57 5.40 -12.04
CA GLY A 113 5.94 5.71 -10.76
C GLY A 113 4.43 5.89 -10.88
N TYR A 114 3.97 6.61 -11.92
CA TYR A 114 2.55 6.78 -12.17
C TYR A 114 1.85 5.46 -12.50
N ARG A 115 2.48 4.58 -13.31
CA ARG A 115 1.91 3.26 -13.61
C ARG A 115 1.73 2.39 -12.37
N VAL A 116 2.72 2.41 -11.46
CA VAL A 116 2.62 1.72 -10.17
C VAL A 116 1.42 2.26 -9.37
N MET A 117 1.26 3.58 -9.29
CA MET A 117 0.15 4.17 -8.55
C MET A 117 -1.21 3.88 -9.17
N TRP A 118 -1.33 3.90 -10.50
CA TRP A 118 -2.56 3.50 -11.18
C TRP A 118 -2.91 2.02 -10.97
N ASN A 119 -1.92 1.15 -10.87
CA ASN A 119 -2.14 -0.24 -10.49
C ASN A 119 -2.56 -0.38 -9.01
N HIS A 120 -1.96 0.40 -8.10
CA HIS A 120 -2.35 0.45 -6.68
C HIS A 120 -3.82 0.84 -6.51
N GLU A 121 -4.24 1.88 -7.24
CA GLU A 121 -5.63 2.35 -7.26
C GLU A 121 -6.62 1.29 -7.77
N GLN A 122 -6.17 0.41 -8.67
CA GLN A 122 -6.96 -0.67 -9.27
C GLN A 122 -6.59 -2.04 -8.69
N SER A 123 -6.24 -2.09 -7.40
CA SER A 123 -5.81 -3.30 -6.70
C SER A 123 -6.84 -4.43 -6.76
N PRO A 124 -6.41 -5.70 -6.93
CA PRO A 124 -7.32 -6.86 -6.97
C PRO A 124 -8.04 -7.14 -5.65
N ALA A 125 -7.66 -6.46 -4.55
CA ALA A 125 -8.27 -6.66 -3.24
C ALA A 125 -9.73 -6.19 -3.17
N VAL A 126 -10.09 -5.14 -3.92
CA VAL A 126 -11.46 -4.58 -3.93
C VAL A 126 -11.81 -4.06 -5.31
N ILE A 127 -12.48 -4.91 -6.10
CA ILE A 127 -12.85 -4.59 -7.50
C ILE A 127 -14.34 -4.32 -7.71
N ASP A 128 -15.18 -4.72 -6.75
CA ASP A 128 -16.62 -4.48 -6.77
C ASP A 128 -17.07 -3.79 -5.47
N ASN A 129 -17.66 -4.55 -4.55
CA ASN A 129 -18.21 -4.03 -3.31
C ASN A 129 -17.47 -4.71 -2.17
N ALA A 130 -17.03 -3.95 -1.18
CA ALA A 130 -16.41 -4.50 0.01
C ALA A 130 -17.00 -3.87 1.26
N GLY A 131 -16.98 -4.62 2.35
CA GLY A 131 -17.44 -4.12 3.63
C GLY A 131 -16.87 -4.92 4.77
N THR A 132 -16.41 -4.21 5.80
CA THR A 132 -16.02 -4.82 7.06
C THR A 132 -16.40 -3.93 8.24
N THR A 133 -16.32 -4.45 9.45
CA THR A 133 -16.28 -3.64 10.66
C THR A 133 -14.85 -3.72 11.20
N PHE A 134 -14.28 -2.61 11.63
CA PHE A 134 -12.97 -2.64 12.24
C PHE A 134 -12.90 -1.77 13.49
N THR A 135 -12.02 -2.19 14.38
CA THR A 135 -11.67 -1.48 15.61
C THR A 135 -10.29 -0.87 15.41
N ALA A 136 -10.18 0.45 15.59
CA ALA A 136 -8.92 1.17 15.58
C ALA A 136 -8.65 1.75 16.97
N GLN A 137 -7.42 1.63 17.45
CA GLN A 137 -7.01 2.17 18.74
C GLN A 137 -5.92 3.21 18.50
N VAL A 138 -6.12 4.40 19.05
CA VAL A 138 -5.10 5.46 19.09
C VAL A 138 -4.20 5.14 20.27
N MET A 139 -2.96 4.78 19.97
CA MET A 139 -2.00 4.32 20.95
C MET A 139 -1.14 5.48 21.48
N ASN A 140 -0.93 5.53 22.78
CA ASN A 140 0.01 6.46 23.40
C ASN A 140 1.45 5.92 23.39
N SER A 141 2.39 6.78 23.79
CA SER A 141 3.82 6.46 23.84
C SER A 141 4.19 5.33 24.81
N GLN A 142 3.32 5.01 25.76
CA GLN A 142 3.50 3.90 26.73
C GLN A 142 2.87 2.59 26.24
N GLY A 143 2.24 2.57 25.06
CA GLY A 143 1.59 1.38 24.50
C GLY A 143 0.18 1.13 25.04
N GLY A 144 -0.43 2.09 25.74
CA GLY A 144 -1.86 2.07 26.08
C GLY A 144 -2.71 2.67 24.96
N SER A 145 -4.02 2.38 24.97
CA SER A 145 -4.99 3.03 24.06
C SER A 145 -5.56 4.27 24.74
N ASP A 146 -5.37 5.44 24.12
CA ASP A 146 -6.01 6.69 24.53
C ASP A 146 -7.45 6.77 24.04
N ARG A 147 -7.72 6.19 22.86
CA ARG A 147 -9.06 6.23 22.26
C ARG A 147 -9.31 5.03 21.37
N THR A 148 -10.48 4.42 21.52
CA THR A 148 -10.94 3.33 20.65
C THR A 148 -12.06 3.82 19.74
N TYR A 149 -11.89 3.53 18.46
CA TYR A 149 -12.85 3.76 17.40
C TYR A 149 -13.37 2.42 16.90
N GLU A 150 -14.68 2.30 16.82
CA GLU A 150 -15.33 1.17 16.16
C GLU A 150 -16.24 1.72 15.08
N LEU A 151 -16.08 1.24 13.85
CA LEU A 151 -16.88 1.70 12.73
C LEU A 151 -17.11 0.60 11.69
N ALA A 152 -18.18 0.77 10.93
CA ALA A 152 -18.38 0.03 9.69
C ALA A 152 -17.66 0.76 8.55
N TRP A 153 -16.98 0.00 7.70
CA TRP A 153 -16.47 0.49 6.43
C TRP A 153 -17.18 -0.21 5.28
N ARG A 154 -17.54 0.56 4.26
CA ARG A 154 -18.14 0.05 3.03
C ARG A 154 -17.50 0.76 1.84
N ARG A 155 -17.18 0.01 0.79
CA ARG A 155 -16.76 0.53 -0.51
C ARG A 155 -17.67 -0.01 -1.60
N LEU A 156 -18.04 0.87 -2.52
CA LEU A 156 -18.70 0.56 -3.78
C LEU A 156 -17.81 1.04 -4.92
N MET A 157 -17.33 0.13 -5.76
CA MET A 157 -16.70 0.46 -7.04
C MET A 157 -17.81 0.73 -8.07
N TRP A 158 -17.74 1.86 -8.74
CA TRP A 158 -18.64 2.25 -9.83
C TRP A 158 -18.09 1.83 -11.19
N THR A 159 -16.77 1.73 -11.34
CA THR A 159 -16.06 1.23 -12.54
C THR A 159 -15.09 0.11 -12.17
N GLY A 160 -14.63 -0.66 -13.17
CA GLY A 160 -13.68 -1.75 -12.92
C GLY A 160 -14.31 -3.00 -12.31
N ARG A 161 -15.65 -3.09 -12.33
CA ARG A 161 -16.42 -4.17 -11.69
C ARG A 161 -16.32 -5.46 -12.49
N LEU A 162 -16.14 -6.58 -11.79
CA LEU A 162 -15.90 -7.90 -12.36
C LEU A 162 -16.86 -8.99 -11.87
N TYR A 163 -17.58 -8.79 -10.76
CA TYR A 163 -18.43 -9.85 -10.19
C TYR A 163 -19.93 -9.52 -10.22
N ALA A 164 -20.35 -8.44 -9.57
CA ALA A 164 -21.73 -8.02 -9.38
C ALA A 164 -22.20 -7.08 -10.49
N ASP A 165 -23.39 -7.36 -11.03
CA ASP A 165 -24.02 -6.48 -12.01
C ASP A 165 -24.47 -5.14 -11.41
N PRO A 166 -24.57 -4.07 -12.21
CA PRO A 166 -24.11 -3.98 -13.61
C PRO A 166 -22.57 -3.94 -13.72
N LYS A 167 -22.04 -4.66 -14.73
CA LYS A 167 -20.62 -4.72 -15.09
C LYS A 167 -20.38 -4.16 -16.50
N PRO A 168 -19.21 -3.57 -16.80
CA PRO A 168 -18.10 -3.27 -15.89
C PRO A 168 -18.33 -1.98 -15.07
N THR A 169 -19.45 -1.29 -15.33
CA THR A 169 -19.74 0.04 -14.81
C THR A 169 -21.17 0.15 -14.30
N ILE A 170 -21.35 0.75 -13.14
CA ILE A 170 -22.62 1.34 -12.71
C ILE A 170 -22.61 2.81 -13.17
N ALA A 171 -23.62 3.22 -13.93
CA ALA A 171 -23.72 4.63 -14.33
C ALA A 171 -23.89 5.53 -13.09
N HIS A 172 -23.10 6.60 -13.04
CA HIS A 172 -23.18 7.65 -12.01
C HIS A 172 -22.94 9.02 -12.64
N ASN A 173 -23.55 10.05 -12.07
CA ASN A 173 -23.35 11.43 -12.50
C ASN A 173 -22.98 12.31 -11.28
N PRO A 174 -21.79 12.94 -11.25
CA PRO A 174 -20.71 12.86 -12.26
C PRO A 174 -20.07 11.47 -12.31
N PRO A 175 -19.30 11.11 -13.36
CA PRO A 175 -18.65 9.81 -13.43
C PRO A 175 -17.74 9.56 -12.21
N THR A 176 -18.03 8.49 -11.46
CA THR A 176 -17.35 8.14 -10.20
C THR A 176 -16.56 6.86 -10.39
N ARG A 177 -15.39 6.77 -9.75
CA ARG A 177 -14.58 5.54 -9.69
C ARG A 177 -15.08 4.63 -8.58
N HIS A 178 -15.10 5.16 -7.35
CA HIS A 178 -15.57 4.46 -6.17
C HIS A 178 -16.13 5.44 -5.13
N ALA A 179 -16.98 4.92 -4.25
CA ALA A 179 -17.45 5.63 -3.07
C ALA A 179 -17.08 4.84 -1.81
N ASN A 180 -16.71 5.55 -0.75
CA ASN A 180 -16.40 4.95 0.55
C ASN A 180 -17.32 5.53 1.63
N LEU A 181 -17.86 4.67 2.48
CA LEU A 181 -18.54 5.05 3.72
C LEU A 181 -17.68 4.59 4.90
N PHE A 182 -17.34 5.53 5.76
CA PHE A 182 -16.69 5.32 7.05
C PHE A 182 -17.67 5.68 8.15
N GLY A 183 -18.10 4.68 8.89
CA GLY A 183 -19.17 4.78 9.88
C GLY A 183 -20.45 4.06 9.46
N PRO A 184 -21.53 4.16 10.27
CA PRO A 184 -21.58 4.94 11.49
C PRO A 184 -20.57 4.45 12.55
N LEU A 185 -20.01 5.37 13.31
CA LEU A 185 -19.20 5.05 14.48
C LEU A 185 -20.08 4.44 15.57
N SER A 186 -19.62 3.35 16.17
CA SER A 186 -20.17 2.74 17.38
C SER A 186 -19.46 3.23 18.63
N LEU A 187 -18.14 3.39 18.52
CA LEU A 187 -17.27 4.00 19.52
C LEU A 187 -16.40 5.09 18.89
N PRO A 188 -16.06 6.12 19.66
CA PRO A 188 -16.48 6.37 21.06
C PRO A 188 -17.94 6.86 21.16
N HIS A 189 -18.56 6.75 22.34
CA HIS A 189 -19.99 7.00 22.51
C HIS A 189 -20.43 8.45 22.22
N ASP A 190 -19.54 9.43 22.43
CA ASP A 190 -19.76 10.84 22.10
C ASP A 190 -19.86 11.10 20.59
N LEU A 191 -19.24 10.24 19.78
CA LEU A 191 -19.27 10.30 18.31
C LEU A 191 -20.19 9.25 17.69
N LYS A 192 -20.99 8.55 18.50
CA LYS A 192 -21.84 7.45 18.03
C LYS A 192 -22.80 7.95 16.94
N GLY A 193 -22.76 7.29 15.79
CA GLY A 193 -23.56 7.64 14.62
C GLY A 193 -22.89 8.61 13.65
N LEU A 194 -21.72 9.18 13.98
CA LEU A 194 -20.94 9.96 13.01
C LEU A 194 -20.56 9.08 11.82
N ALA A 195 -20.68 9.63 10.61
CA ALA A 195 -20.28 8.94 9.39
C ALA A 195 -19.69 9.91 8.37
N LEU A 196 -18.75 9.41 7.58
CA LEU A 196 -18.09 10.11 6.47
C LEU A 196 -18.37 9.35 5.18
N LEU A 197 -18.86 10.05 4.16
CA LEU A 197 -19.10 9.52 2.83
C LEU A 197 -18.20 10.25 1.83
N PHE A 198 -17.45 9.49 1.06
CA PHE A 198 -16.50 9.97 0.07
C PHE A 198 -16.93 9.53 -1.32
N PHE A 199 -16.88 10.44 -2.29
CA PHE A 199 -17.00 10.14 -3.71
C PHE A 199 -15.69 10.47 -4.41
N HIS A 200 -15.07 9.46 -5.02
CA HIS A 200 -13.85 9.64 -5.80
C HIS A 200 -14.19 9.67 -7.28
N TYR A 201 -13.97 10.81 -7.93
CA TYR A 201 -14.42 11.02 -9.30
C TYR A 201 -13.40 10.53 -10.34
N LEU A 202 -13.90 10.17 -11.53
CA LEU A 202 -13.05 9.82 -12.65
C LEU A 202 -12.44 11.05 -13.34
N PRO A 203 -13.22 12.12 -13.63
CA PRO A 203 -12.65 13.30 -14.25
C PRO A 203 -11.59 13.92 -13.34
N ARG A 204 -10.40 14.06 -13.91
CA ARG A 204 -9.21 14.60 -13.25
C ARG A 204 -9.44 15.93 -12.53
N ASP A 205 -10.17 16.85 -13.18
CA ASP A 205 -10.33 18.23 -12.72
C ASP A 205 -11.55 18.41 -11.81
N THR A 206 -12.22 17.32 -11.43
CA THR A 206 -13.33 17.34 -10.48
C THR A 206 -12.81 16.96 -9.09
N PRO A 207 -12.84 17.88 -8.11
CA PRO A 207 -12.48 17.56 -6.73
C PRO A 207 -13.39 16.50 -6.14
N ASP A 208 -12.83 15.59 -5.35
CA ASP A 208 -13.61 14.57 -4.64
C ASP A 208 -14.54 15.21 -3.61
N ASP A 209 -15.80 14.78 -3.61
CA ASP A 209 -16.79 15.22 -2.62
C ASP A 209 -16.67 14.39 -1.34
N THR A 210 -16.72 15.09 -0.21
CA THR A 210 -16.76 14.46 1.11
C THR A 210 -17.89 15.05 1.94
N TYR A 211 -18.72 14.17 2.50
CA TYR A 211 -19.83 14.53 3.36
C TYR A 211 -19.62 13.95 4.76
N VAL A 212 -19.90 14.75 5.78
CA VAL A 212 -19.95 14.27 7.16
C VAL A 212 -21.38 14.38 7.68
N TYR A 213 -21.90 13.27 8.22
CA TYR A 213 -23.09 13.28 9.02
C TYR A 213 -22.71 13.46 10.50
N SER A 214 -23.27 14.50 11.12
CA SER A 214 -23.08 14.80 12.54
C SER A 214 -24.31 14.34 13.32
N PRO A 215 -24.18 13.40 14.28
CA PRO A 215 -25.33 12.90 15.06
C PRO A 215 -25.92 13.99 15.97
N GLU A 216 -25.08 14.87 16.52
CA GLU A 216 -25.50 16.01 17.36
C GLU A 216 -26.40 17.00 16.60
N LEU A 217 -25.97 17.40 15.40
CA LEU A 217 -26.72 18.34 14.57
C LEU A 217 -27.81 17.66 13.72
N ARG A 218 -27.78 16.34 13.62
CA ARG A 218 -28.59 15.50 12.71
C ARG A 218 -28.59 16.02 11.28
N LYS A 219 -27.42 16.47 10.82
CA LYS A 219 -27.24 17.11 9.51
C LYS A 219 -26.04 16.51 8.80
N VAL A 220 -26.18 16.45 7.48
CA VAL A 220 -25.08 16.19 6.56
C VAL A 220 -24.52 17.54 6.11
N ARG A 221 -23.20 17.68 6.14
CA ARG A 221 -22.52 18.86 5.57
C ARG A 221 -21.38 18.40 4.67
N PRO A 222 -21.14 19.10 3.54
CA PRO A 222 -19.91 18.92 2.80
C PRO A 222 -18.73 19.41 3.63
N ILE A 223 -17.57 18.77 3.47
CA ILE A 223 -16.28 19.26 3.99
C ILE A 223 -15.31 19.46 2.82
N SER A 224 -14.42 20.43 2.97
CA SER A 224 -13.45 20.78 1.94
C SER A 224 -12.47 19.63 1.68
N PHE A 225 -12.14 19.42 0.40
CA PHE A 225 -11.07 18.51 -0.03
C PHE A 225 -9.73 18.80 0.66
N ALA A 226 -9.45 20.08 0.98
CA ALA A 226 -8.20 20.48 1.62
C ALA A 226 -8.00 19.90 3.03
N ASN A 227 -9.07 19.50 3.71
CA ASN A 227 -9.01 18.99 5.08
C ASN A 227 -8.82 17.48 5.15
N ARG A 228 -8.63 16.80 4.01
CA ARG A 228 -8.50 15.33 3.96
C ARG A 228 -7.19 14.82 4.55
N SER A 229 -6.14 15.64 4.49
CA SER A 229 -4.85 15.36 5.09
C SER A 229 -4.74 15.82 6.55
N ASP A 230 -5.84 16.31 7.15
CA ASP A 230 -5.88 16.63 8.57
C ASP A 230 -5.96 15.35 9.43
N ALA A 231 -5.34 15.41 10.60
CA ALA A 231 -5.39 14.36 11.61
C ALA A 231 -6.83 13.98 11.97
N LEU A 232 -7.17 12.70 11.82
CA LEU A 232 -8.49 12.17 12.11
C LEU A 232 -8.55 11.65 13.55
N GLY A 233 -9.57 12.08 14.30
CA GLY A 233 -9.90 11.47 15.58
C GLY A 233 -8.84 11.60 16.68
N GLY A 234 -8.00 12.65 16.62
CA GLY A 234 -6.90 12.83 17.58
C GLY A 234 -5.77 11.82 17.43
N SER A 235 -5.65 11.21 16.25
CA SER A 235 -4.54 10.33 15.88
C SER A 235 -3.60 11.02 14.90
N ASP A 236 -2.43 10.42 14.65
CA ASP A 236 -1.51 10.84 13.58
C ASP A 236 -1.92 10.30 12.19
N PHE A 237 -3.15 9.78 12.06
CA PHE A 237 -3.65 9.17 10.85
C PHE A 237 -4.60 10.11 10.10
N ASP A 238 -4.37 10.29 8.80
CA ASP A 238 -5.21 11.08 7.91
C ASP A 238 -5.92 10.20 6.85
N VAL A 239 -6.89 10.79 6.13
CA VAL A 239 -7.72 10.05 5.17
C VAL A 239 -6.94 9.70 3.90
N ASP A 240 -5.93 10.47 3.52
CA ASP A 240 -5.14 10.24 2.31
C ASP A 240 -4.02 9.21 2.54
N SER A 241 -3.64 8.93 3.79
CA SER A 241 -2.70 7.85 4.16
C SER A 241 -3.36 6.46 4.26
N MET A 242 -4.68 6.38 4.14
CA MET A 242 -5.40 5.10 4.24
C MET A 242 -4.90 4.08 3.21
N TYR A 243 -4.76 2.82 3.64
CA TYR A 243 -4.28 1.72 2.79
C TYR A 243 -2.90 2.00 2.14
N GLY A 244 -2.07 2.81 2.79
CA GLY A 244 -0.74 3.22 2.34
C GLY A 244 -0.76 4.46 1.44
N PHE A 245 -1.76 4.58 0.56
CA PHE A 245 -2.03 5.78 -0.22
C PHE A 245 -3.48 5.77 -0.72
N ASN A 246 -4.22 6.82 -0.40
CA ASN A 246 -5.63 7.05 -0.77
C ASN A 246 -5.86 8.50 -1.25
N GLY A 247 -4.78 9.25 -1.47
CA GLY A 247 -4.83 10.55 -2.12
C GLY A 247 -5.13 10.42 -3.63
N SER A 248 -5.60 11.50 -4.25
CA SER A 248 -5.80 11.52 -5.71
C SER A 248 -4.47 11.57 -6.44
N ILE A 249 -4.19 10.59 -7.31
CA ILE A 249 -2.97 10.52 -8.15
C ILE A 249 -2.71 11.83 -8.91
N VAL A 250 -3.77 12.55 -9.27
CA VAL A 250 -3.73 13.83 -10.00
C VAL A 250 -2.94 14.91 -9.27
N HIS A 251 -2.96 14.90 -7.94
CA HIS A 251 -2.38 15.95 -7.10
C HIS A 251 -0.92 15.69 -6.71
N TRP A 252 -0.33 14.59 -7.19
CA TRP A 252 1.01 14.15 -6.79
C TRP A 252 1.93 13.96 -8.00
N THR A 253 3.23 13.89 -7.69
CA THR A 253 4.26 13.50 -8.65
C THR A 253 4.97 12.27 -8.15
N PHE A 254 5.03 11.23 -8.99
CA PHE A 254 5.58 9.93 -8.62
C PHE A 254 6.83 9.63 -9.43
N ARG A 255 7.85 9.12 -8.74
CA ARG A 255 9.09 8.64 -9.34
C ARG A 255 9.52 7.38 -8.60
N VAL A 256 9.99 6.38 -9.34
CA VAL A 256 10.64 5.23 -8.72
C VAL A 256 12.03 5.63 -8.25
N LEU A 257 12.33 5.35 -6.99
CA LEU A 257 13.64 5.63 -6.39
C LEU A 257 14.54 4.39 -6.39
N ALA A 258 13.98 3.22 -6.11
CA ALA A 258 14.69 1.95 -6.05
C ALA A 258 13.71 0.78 -6.17
N GLU A 259 14.22 -0.37 -6.58
CA GLU A 259 13.58 -1.66 -6.40
C GLU A 259 14.31 -2.39 -5.26
N LYS A 260 13.55 -3.00 -4.36
CA LYS A 260 14.10 -3.65 -3.17
C LYS A 260 13.33 -4.92 -2.84
N GLU A 261 14.06 -6.00 -2.60
CA GLU A 261 13.51 -7.23 -2.05
C GLU A 261 13.28 -7.03 -0.54
N ILE A 262 12.09 -7.39 -0.06
CA ILE A 262 11.70 -7.28 1.35
C ILE A 262 10.97 -8.55 1.80
N VAL A 263 11.02 -8.82 3.11
CA VAL A 263 10.14 -9.83 3.71
C VAL A 263 8.73 -9.25 3.75
N ALA A 264 7.84 -9.81 2.92
CA ALA A 264 6.43 -9.44 2.93
C ALA A 264 5.73 -10.10 4.12
N VAL A 265 4.98 -9.30 4.88
CA VAL A 265 4.10 -9.84 5.93
C VAL A 265 2.86 -10.41 5.24
N VAL A 266 2.79 -11.73 5.14
CA VAL A 266 1.58 -12.44 4.74
C VAL A 266 0.82 -12.89 5.98
N HIS A 267 -0.51 -12.78 5.94
CA HIS A 267 -1.34 -13.14 7.09
C HIS A 267 -1.07 -14.59 7.54
N SER A 268 -0.89 -14.79 8.85
CA SER A 268 -0.44 -16.03 9.49
C SER A 268 -1.49 -17.16 9.53
N GLY A 269 -2.43 -17.19 8.58
CA GLY A 269 -3.22 -18.38 8.27
C GLY A 269 -4.37 -18.73 9.22
N LYS A 270 -4.90 -17.81 10.04
CA LYS A 270 -6.14 -18.04 10.79
C LYS A 270 -6.96 -16.76 10.96
N TYR A 271 -8.10 -16.68 10.27
CA TYR A 271 -9.24 -15.85 10.66
C TYR A 271 -10.32 -16.78 11.21
N GLY A 272 -10.57 -16.70 12.52
CA GLY A 272 -11.60 -17.51 13.19
C GLY A 272 -11.18 -18.96 13.44
N ASP A 273 -11.42 -19.43 14.65
CA ASP A 273 -11.72 -20.84 14.87
C ASP A 273 -13.16 -21.13 14.38
#